data_AF-A0A8D8S460-F1
#
_entry.id   AF-A0A8D8S460-F1
#
_cell.length_a   1.000
_cell.length_b   1.000
_cell.length_c   1.000
_cell.angle_alpha   90.00
_cell.angle_beta   90.00
_cell.angle_gamma   90.00
#
_symmetry.space_group_name_H-M   'P 1'
#
loop_
_entity.id
_entity.type
_entity.pdbx_description
1 polymer ?
#
loop_
_entity_poly.entity_id
_entity_poly.type
_entity_poly.pdbx_seq_one_letter_code
_entity_poly.pdbx_strand_id
1 'polypeptide(L)'
;MDTDAPSYVSRPVMSVLQSAEEEKKRKYLQACEERHATFTPLVTSVDGLFGLQMTCFVRTLVERLAERMSKPVGRLMGMIRARISVAILRASSMCLRGSRRRFKSGESLLGFEVV
;
A
#
# COMPACT_ATOMS: atom_id res chain seq x y z
N MET A 1 6.57 7.82 2.18
CA MET A 1 7.37 8.72 3.01
C MET A 1 8.50 9.20 2.14
N ASP A 2 8.63 10.50 1.96
CA ASP A 2 9.78 11.04 1.26
C ASP A 2 10.97 11.00 2.22
N THR A 3 11.89 10.08 1.97
CA THR A 3 13.07 9.86 2.82
C THR A 3 14.21 10.79 2.48
N ASP A 4 14.13 11.47 1.32
CA ASP A 4 15.13 12.43 0.85
C ASP A 4 14.76 13.88 1.22
N ALA A 5 13.66 14.08 1.95
CA ALA A 5 13.24 15.39 2.43
C ALA A 5 14.37 16.06 3.27
N PRO A 6 14.57 17.39 3.16
CA PRO A 6 15.64 18.10 3.87
C PRO A 6 15.66 17.87 5.38
N SER A 7 14.49 17.66 5.99
CA SER A 7 14.34 17.36 7.42
C SER A 7 14.89 15.99 7.85
N TYR A 8 15.19 15.10 6.90
CA TYR A 8 15.64 13.72 7.15
C TYR A 8 17.07 13.46 6.70
N VAL A 9 17.77 14.43 6.11
CA VAL A 9 19.13 14.27 5.55
C VAL A 9 20.13 13.67 6.55
N SER A 10 20.03 14.01 7.84
CA SER A 10 20.92 13.50 8.88
C SER A 10 20.55 12.11 9.42
N ARG A 11 19.43 11.53 8.96
CA ARG A 11 18.84 10.32 9.53
C ARG A 11 18.93 9.14 8.56
N PRO A 12 19.31 7.94 9.04
CA PRO A 12 19.21 6.74 8.23
C PRO A 12 17.77 6.48 7.76
N VAL A 13 17.59 6.11 6.50
CA VAL A 13 16.27 5.84 5.87
C VAL A 13 15.40 4.91 6.73
N MET A 14 15.97 3.80 7.22
CA MET A 14 15.25 2.84 8.05
C MET A 14 14.77 3.45 9.37
N SER A 15 15.52 4.38 9.97
CA SER A 15 15.10 5.08 11.18
C SER A 15 13.92 6.03 10.93
N VAL A 16 13.87 6.67 9.75
CA VAL A 16 12.76 7.53 9.34
C VAL A 16 11.50 6.70 9.16
N LEU A 17 11.61 5.55 8.48
CA LEU A 17 10.49 4.62 8.31
C LEU A 17 10.01 4.06 9.65
N GLN A 18 10.92 3.69 10.55
CA GLN A 18 10.58 3.20 11.88
C GLN A 18 9.82 4.26 12.70
N SER A 19 10.30 5.51 12.75
CA SER A 19 9.56 6.58 13.43
C SER A 19 8.17 6.80 12.84
N ALA A 20 8.02 6.69 11.51
CA ALA A 20 6.71 6.78 10.87
C ALA A 20 5.79 5.58 11.21
N GLU A 21 6.33 4.38 11.40
CA GLU A 21 5.59 3.21 11.89
C GLU A 21 5.10 3.41 13.33
N GLU A 22 5.99 3.89 14.20
CA GLU A 22 5.69 4.20 15.61
C GLU A 22 4.63 5.29 15.72
N GLU A 23 4.72 6.34 14.92
CA GLU A 23 3.74 7.42 14.89
C GLU A 23 2.35 6.92 14.46
N LYS A 24 2.29 6.05 13.44
CA LYS A 24 1.02 5.41 13.05
C LYS A 24 0.47 4.50 14.15
N LYS A 25 1.31 3.72 14.82
CA LYS A 25 0.87 2.89 15.95
C LYS A 25 0.33 3.75 17.08
N ARG A 26 1.08 4.78 17.50
CA ARG A 26 0.65 5.73 18.53
C ARG A 26 -0.73 6.34 18.24
N LYS A 27 -1.01 6.61 16.97
CA LYS A 27 -2.29 7.20 16.53
C LYS A 27 -3.46 6.21 16.47
N TYR A 28 -3.22 4.97 16.04
CA TYR A 28 -4.31 4.05 15.65
C TYR A 28 -4.42 2.77 16.49
N LEU A 29 -3.36 2.39 17.22
CA LEU A 29 -3.30 1.10 17.90
C LEU A 29 -4.41 0.96 18.95
N GLN A 30 -4.59 1.95 19.82
CA GLN A 30 -5.63 1.92 20.84
C GLN A 30 -7.03 1.73 20.23
N ALA A 31 -7.38 2.50 19.21
CA ALA A 31 -8.68 2.39 18.55
C ALA A 31 -8.89 1.03 17.83
N CYS A 32 -7.80 0.37 17.42
CA CYS A 32 -7.86 -1.00 16.89
C CYS A 32 -8.07 -2.03 18.00
N GLU A 33 -7.37 -1.89 19.13
CA GLU A 33 -7.48 -2.77 20.29
C GLU A 33 -8.88 -2.70 20.93
N GLU A 34 -9.47 -1.50 21.04
CA GLU A 34 -10.86 -1.28 21.47
C GLU A 34 -11.88 -2.01 20.58
N ARG A 35 -11.52 -2.31 19.33
CA ARG A 35 -12.33 -3.07 18.37
C ARG A 35 -11.93 -4.54 18.28
N HIS A 36 -11.07 -5.02 19.18
CA HIS A 36 -10.50 -6.37 19.16
C HIS A 36 -9.79 -6.71 17.83
N ALA A 37 -9.20 -5.71 17.18
CA ALA A 37 -8.50 -5.87 15.90
C ALA A 37 -6.98 -5.73 16.09
N THR A 38 -6.21 -6.49 15.31
CA THR A 38 -4.76 -6.31 15.22
C THR A 38 -4.40 -5.22 14.22
N PHE A 39 -3.34 -4.45 14.51
CA PHE A 39 -2.89 -3.36 13.66
C PHE A 39 -1.43 -3.52 13.26
N THR A 40 -1.16 -3.50 11.97
CA THR A 40 0.20 -3.43 11.42
C THR A 40 0.32 -2.17 10.56
N PRO A 41 1.22 -1.23 10.90
CA PRO A 41 1.35 0.01 10.16
C PRO A 41 1.91 -0.24 8.76
N LEU A 42 1.19 0.24 7.74
CA LEU A 42 1.67 0.25 6.37
C LEU A 42 2.53 1.50 6.13
N VAL A 43 3.85 1.35 6.08
CA VAL A 43 4.80 2.45 5.84
C VAL A 43 5.77 2.04 4.73
N THR A 44 5.92 2.93 3.74
CA THR A 44 6.85 2.77 2.61
C THR A 44 7.51 4.11 2.27
N SER A 45 8.73 4.07 1.73
CA SER A 45 9.38 5.24 1.11
C SER A 45 8.75 5.55 -0.26
N VAL A 46 9.11 6.70 -0.84
CA VAL A 46 8.75 7.04 -2.24
C VAL A 46 9.40 6.08 -3.25
N ASP A 47 10.59 5.58 -2.93
CA ASP A 47 11.34 4.61 -3.76
C ASP A 47 10.85 3.17 -3.61
N GLY A 48 9.80 2.95 -2.82
CA GLY A 48 9.21 1.63 -2.62
C GLY A 48 9.90 0.76 -1.57
N LEU A 49 10.78 1.33 -0.74
CA LEU A 49 11.31 0.63 0.43
C LEU A 49 10.19 0.43 1.45
N PHE A 50 10.09 -0.75 2.05
CA PHE A 50 9.10 -1.04 3.08
C PHE A 50 9.70 -0.84 4.47
N GLY A 51 8.90 -0.31 5.40
CA GLY A 51 9.22 -0.35 6.82
C GLY A 51 9.29 -1.79 7.34
N LEU A 52 9.84 -1.96 8.54
CA LEU A 52 10.08 -3.29 9.12
C LEU A 52 8.78 -4.06 9.32
N GLN A 53 7.75 -3.42 9.89
CA GLN A 53 6.45 -4.05 10.14
C GLN A 53 5.79 -4.48 8.83
N MET A 54 5.82 -3.61 7.82
CA MET A 54 5.28 -3.92 6.50
C MET A 54 6.04 -5.05 5.81
N THR A 55 7.37 -5.09 5.95
CA THR A 55 8.21 -6.17 5.40
C THR A 55 7.86 -7.52 6.03
N CYS A 56 7.74 -7.58 7.37
CA CYS A 56 7.31 -8.77 8.08
C CYS A 56 5.91 -9.22 7.66
N PHE A 57 4.97 -8.29 7.55
CA PHE A 57 3.61 -8.58 7.10
C PHE A 57 3.58 -9.19 5.70
N VAL A 58 4.29 -8.59 4.74
CA VAL A 58 4.34 -9.10 3.36
C VAL A 58 4.98 -10.47 3.31
N ARG A 59 6.04 -10.71 4.10
CA ARG A 59 6.67 -12.03 4.19
C ARG A 59 5.70 -13.09 4.70
N THR A 60 5.04 -12.86 5.83
CA THR A 60 4.07 -13.79 6.40
C THR A 60 2.89 -14.03 5.47
N LEU A 61 2.40 -12.98 4.80
CA LEU A 61 1.33 -13.09 3.80
C LEU A 61 1.75 -14.01 2.64
N VAL A 62 2.96 -13.82 2.12
CA VAL A 62 3.48 -14.61 0.99
C VAL A 62 3.70 -16.06 1.40
N GLU A 63 4.26 -16.33 2.58
CA GLU A 63 4.48 -17.68 3.11
C GLU A 63 3.13 -18.43 3.19
N ARG A 64 2.11 -17.82 3.80
CA ARG A 64 0.76 -18.42 3.90
C ARG A 64 0.09 -18.64 2.55
N LEU A 65 0.29 -17.74 1.59
CA LEU A 65 -0.22 -17.90 0.23
C LEU A 65 0.53 -18.98 -0.54
N ALA A 66 1.83 -19.13 -0.32
CA ALA A 66 2.65 -20.16 -0.96
C ALA A 66 2.19 -21.55 -0.53
N GLU A 67 1.95 -21.74 0.77
CA GLU A 67 1.38 -22.97 1.34
C GLU A 67 0.02 -23.30 0.72
N ARG A 68 -0.90 -22.32 0.70
CA ARG A 68 -2.26 -22.52 0.17
C ARG A 68 -2.30 -22.81 -1.33
N MET A 69 -1.47 -22.13 -2.11
CA MET A 69 -1.52 -22.19 -3.58
C MET A 69 -0.50 -23.16 -4.19
N SER A 70 0.36 -23.79 -3.37
CA SER A 70 1.48 -24.63 -3.80
C SER A 70 2.35 -23.94 -4.86
N LYS A 71 2.63 -22.65 -4.67
CA LYS A 71 3.44 -21.82 -5.60
C LYS A 71 4.77 -21.40 -4.95
N PRO A 72 5.83 -21.19 -5.75
CA PRO A 72 7.11 -20.77 -5.21
C PRO A 72 7.03 -19.38 -4.58
N VAL A 73 7.59 -19.24 -3.37
CA VAL A 73 7.61 -18.01 -2.56
C VAL A 73 8.14 -16.81 -3.36
N GLY A 74 9.23 -16.98 -4.11
CA GLY A 74 9.83 -15.89 -4.91
C GLY A 74 8.87 -15.29 -5.94
N ARG A 75 8.10 -16.14 -6.64
CA ARG A 75 7.09 -15.69 -7.62
C ARG A 75 5.96 -14.93 -6.94
N LEU A 76 5.47 -15.43 -5.81
CA LEU A 76 4.41 -14.77 -5.04
C LEU A 76 4.89 -13.45 -4.42
N MET A 77 6.12 -13.40 -3.90
CA MET A 77 6.73 -12.19 -3.35
C MET A 77 6.77 -11.06 -4.39
N GLY A 78 7.28 -11.35 -5.60
CA GLY A 78 7.30 -10.36 -6.68
C GLY A 78 5.90 -9.88 -7.07
N MET A 79 4.95 -10.80 -7.22
CA MET A 79 3.56 -10.47 -7.55
C MET A 79 2.88 -9.61 -6.47
N ILE A 80 3.06 -9.96 -5.19
CA ILE A 80 2.45 -9.24 -4.06
C ILE A 80 3.07 -7.85 -3.92
N ARG A 81 4.40 -7.73 -4.01
CA ARG A 81 5.08 -6.43 -4.00
C ARG A 81 4.57 -5.52 -5.13
N ALA A 82 4.50 -6.03 -6.36
CA ALA A 82 3.98 -5.26 -7.49
C ALA A 82 2.53 -4.78 -7.26
N ARG A 83 1.65 -5.67 -6.76
CA ARG A 83 0.25 -5.31 -6.46
C ARG A 83 0.15 -4.24 -5.38
N ILE A 84 0.93 -4.37 -4.31
CA ILE A 84 0.98 -3.40 -3.22
C ILE A 84 1.49 -2.05 -3.73
N SER A 85 2.58 -2.01 -4.49
CA SER A 85 3.13 -0.78 -5.06
C SER A 85 2.10 -0.05 -5.94
N VAL A 86 1.40 -0.78 -6.83
CA VAL A 86 0.34 -0.18 -7.66
C VAL A 86 -0.84 0.31 -6.81
N ALA A 87 -1.21 -0.44 -5.75
CA ALA A 87 -2.27 -0.01 -4.84
C ALA A 87 -1.90 1.28 -4.08
N ILE A 88 -0.65 1.39 -3.62
CA ILE A 88 -0.13 2.60 -2.97
C ILE A 88 -0.13 3.77 -3.94
N LEU A 89 0.36 3.58 -5.17
CA LEU A 89 0.35 4.62 -6.20
C LEU A 89 -1.07 5.12 -6.51
N ARG A 90 -2.06 4.22 -6.59
CA ARG A 90 -3.48 4.58 -6.75
C ARG A 90 -4.08 5.25 -5.52
N ALA A 91 -3.59 4.95 -4.32
CA ALA A 91 -4.03 5.59 -3.09
C ALA A 91 -3.48 7.03 -2.98
N SER A 92 -2.23 7.24 -3.41
CA SER A 92 -1.53 8.52 -3.29
C SER A 92 -1.76 9.47 -4.47
N SER A 93 -1.96 8.95 -5.69
CA SER A 93 -2.10 9.75 -6.92
C SER A 93 -3.48 9.64 -7.54
N MET A 94 -4.16 10.79 -7.67
CA MET A 94 -5.45 10.91 -8.37
C MET A 94 -5.35 10.53 -9.85
N CYS A 95 -4.22 10.81 -10.50
CA CYS A 95 -4.01 10.50 -11.92
C CYS A 95 -4.06 8.99 -12.17
N LEU A 96 -3.49 8.19 -11.25
CA LEU A 96 -3.45 6.73 -11.37
C LEU A 96 -4.72 6.06 -10.82
N ARG A 97 -5.36 6.69 -9.82
CA ARG A 97 -6.65 6.21 -9.29
C ARG A 97 -7.77 6.33 -10.31
N GLY A 98 -7.73 7.38 -11.13
CA GLY A 98 -8.80 7.76 -12.05
C GLY A 98 -10.01 8.38 -11.35
N SER A 99 -11.00 8.76 -12.17
CA SER A 99 -12.29 9.27 -11.69
C SER A 99 -13.13 8.13 -11.10
N ARG A 100 -13.80 8.40 -9.98
CA ARG A 100 -14.80 7.47 -9.41
C ARG A 100 -16.13 7.50 -10.16
N ARG A 101 -16.28 8.38 -11.16
CA ARG A 101 -17.47 8.41 -12.02
C ARG A 101 -17.42 7.21 -12.95
N ARG A 102 -18.56 6.52 -13.11
CA ARG A 102 -18.71 5.45 -14.08
C ARG A 102 -18.29 5.99 -15.45
N PHE A 103 -17.35 5.31 -16.10
CA PHE A 103 -17.00 5.62 -17.48
C PHE A 103 -18.28 5.46 -18.31
N LYS A 104 -18.88 6.57 -18.74
CA LYS A 104 -19.92 6.53 -19.75
C LYS A 104 -19.19 6.24 -21.05
N SER A 105 -19.47 5.09 -21.69
CA SER A 105 -19.09 4.91 -23.08
C SER A 105 -19.62 6.11 -23.89
N GLY A 106 -18.87 6.52 -24.90
CA GLY A 106 -19.20 7.67 -25.75
C GLY A 106 -20.53 7.55 -26.51
N GLU A 107 -21.29 6.46 -26.34
CA GLU A 107 -22.64 6.28 -26.88
C GLU A 107 -23.60 7.36 -26.37
N SER A 108 -23.42 7.86 -25.13
CA SER A 108 -24.24 8.95 -24.60
C SER A 108 -23.87 10.35 -25.11
N LEU A 109 -22.78 10.50 -25.88
CA LEU A 109 -22.36 11.77 -26.47
C LEU A 109 -22.85 11.97 -27.91
N LEU A 110 -23.39 10.92 -28.55
CA LEU A 110 -23.81 10.96 -29.95
C LEU A 110 -25.33 10.94 -30.18
N GLY A 111 -26.15 11.08 -29.14
CA GLY A 111 -27.58 11.41 -29.31
C GLY A 111 -28.36 10.49 -30.26
N PHE A 112 -28.03 9.19 -30.34
CA PHE A 112 -28.87 8.23 -31.03
C PHE A 112 -29.88 7.66 -30.02
N GLU A 113 -31.10 8.18 -30.07
CA GLU A 113 -32.28 7.47 -29.57
C GLU A 113 -32.41 6.16 -30.34
N VAL A 114 -32.42 5.04 -29.61
CA VAL A 114 -32.82 3.74 -30.15
C VAL A 114 -34.16 3.39 -29.52
N VAL A 115 -35.20 3.65 -30.33
CA VAL A 115 -36.62 3.28 -30.25
C VAL A 115 -37.44 3.88 -29.12
#